data_AF-A0A9E3SVX4-F1
#
_entry.id   AF-A0A9E3SVX4-F1
#
_cell.length_a   1.000
_cell.length_b   1.000
_cell.length_c   1.000
_cell.angle_alpha   90.00
_cell.angle_beta   90.00
_cell.angle_gamma   90.00
#
_symmetry.space_group_name_H-M   'P 1'
#
loop_
_entity.id
_entity.type
_entity.pdbx_description
1 polymer ?
#
loop_
_entity_poly.entity_id
_entity_poly.type
_entity_poly.pdbx_seq_one_letter_code
_entity_poly.pdbx_strand_id
1 'polypeptide(L)'
;GNDMNLSQAEKDRLLNFIGYGSLQAPIWFLGMEEGTGGSRDPEAIETNIRTRARHFQPVDDLVETHQHWDYDIPSQRKFTQVWLWMAKLTRGTQGAADWPDTENAKHYVRESLGRQDGDTLLTELLPLPSPSMNFWPYETLYPTRADYLNAVLPARQRTLRMLIQKYQPRCVIAYGSQYHRYYKALFASAEWHRLPTKKAIEHCRFGHSLVVLMPFFGNGGLSTHDARTVIDVSRAHCPG
;
A
#
# COMPACT_ATOMS: atom_id res chain seq x y z
N GLY A 1 16.58 0.14 27.03
CA GLY A 1 15.73 0.42 25.87
C GLY A 1 16.66 0.56 24.70
N ASN A 2 16.45 -0.20 23.63
CA ASN A 2 17.25 -0.03 22.42
C ASN A 2 16.96 1.36 21.85
N ASP A 3 17.99 2.18 21.77
CA ASP A 3 17.90 3.53 21.24
C ASP A 3 18.03 3.46 19.71
N MET A 4 16.96 3.79 18.97
CA MET A 4 16.99 3.88 17.51
C MET A 4 17.68 5.17 17.09
N ASN A 5 18.99 5.22 17.35
CA ASN A 5 19.84 6.32 16.94
C ASN A 5 20.11 6.19 15.43
N LEU A 6 19.36 6.95 14.64
CA LEU A 6 19.49 7.09 13.19
C LEU A 6 20.06 8.48 12.87
N SER A 7 21.01 8.54 11.94
CA SER A 7 21.47 9.80 11.36
C SER A 7 20.33 10.53 10.64
N GLN A 8 20.48 11.84 10.41
CA GLN A 8 19.46 12.61 9.68
C GLN A 8 19.22 12.03 8.28
N ALA A 9 20.27 11.62 7.57
CA ALA A 9 20.15 11.01 6.24
C ALA A 9 19.40 9.67 6.27
N GLU A 10 19.62 8.85 7.30
CA GLU A 10 18.87 7.59 7.51
C GLU A 10 17.39 7.86 7.80
N LYS A 11 17.08 8.86 8.63
CA LYS A 11 15.69 9.30 8.89
C LYS A 11 15.03 9.81 7.60
N ASP A 12 15.72 10.64 6.84
CA ASP A 12 15.20 11.19 5.59
C ASP A 12 14.92 10.08 4.57
N ARG A 13 15.83 9.10 4.43
CA ARG A 13 15.60 7.94 3.55
C ARG A 13 14.37 7.16 3.97
N LEU A 14 14.23 6.86 5.26
CA LEU A 14 13.09 6.14 5.81
C LEU A 14 11.77 6.87 5.54
N LEU A 15 11.71 8.18 5.80
CA LEU A 15 10.48 8.99 5.64
C LEU A 15 10.12 9.27 4.18
N ASN A 16 11.11 9.26 3.28
CA ASN A 16 10.93 9.47 1.84
C ASN A 16 10.64 8.19 1.06
N PHE A 17 10.63 7.02 1.70
CA PHE A 17 10.19 5.78 1.07
C PHE A 17 8.75 5.93 0.54
N ILE A 18 8.55 5.66 -0.74
CA ILE A 18 7.25 5.74 -1.41
C ILE A 18 6.58 4.37 -1.39
N GLY A 19 7.29 3.31 -1.76
CA GLY A 19 6.71 1.97 -1.83
C GLY A 19 7.46 1.04 -2.76
N TYR A 20 6.80 -0.06 -3.12
CA TYR A 20 7.35 -1.09 -3.99
C TYR A 20 6.68 -1.09 -5.36
N GLY A 21 7.45 -1.28 -6.42
CA GLY A 21 6.95 -1.39 -7.80
C GLY A 21 7.32 -0.21 -8.67
N SER A 22 6.36 0.34 -9.41
CA SER A 22 6.64 1.40 -10.41
C SER A 22 5.77 2.63 -10.22
N LEU A 23 6.37 3.83 -10.26
CA LEU A 23 5.59 5.08 -10.34
C LEU A 23 4.81 5.18 -11.65
N GLN A 24 5.21 4.45 -12.71
CA GLN A 24 4.47 4.40 -13.97
C GLN A 24 3.38 3.33 -13.98
N ALA A 25 3.21 2.59 -12.88
CA ALA A 25 2.20 1.57 -12.77
C ALA A 25 0.79 2.16 -12.97
N PRO A 26 -0.08 1.53 -13.79
CA PRO A 26 -1.45 1.96 -13.95
C PRO A 26 -2.30 1.77 -12.67
N ILE A 27 -1.87 0.92 -11.74
CA ILE A 27 -2.64 0.58 -10.54
C ILE A 27 -1.79 0.83 -9.30
N TRP A 28 -2.25 1.74 -8.45
CA TRP A 28 -1.60 2.03 -7.18
C TRP A 28 -2.45 1.49 -6.04
N PHE A 29 -1.85 0.73 -5.15
CA PHE A 29 -2.44 0.34 -3.88
C PHE A 29 -1.92 1.26 -2.78
N LEU A 30 -2.84 1.85 -2.01
CA LEU A 30 -2.52 2.76 -0.93
C LEU A 30 -3.02 2.21 0.41
N GLY A 31 -2.10 1.69 1.21
CA GLY A 31 -2.36 1.35 2.61
C GLY A 31 -2.06 2.52 3.55
N MET A 32 -2.24 2.27 4.84
CA MET A 32 -1.93 3.25 5.90
C MET A 32 -0.46 3.13 6.33
N GLU A 33 -0.03 1.92 6.67
CA GLU A 33 1.31 1.54 7.13
C GLU A 33 1.55 0.08 6.72
N GLU A 34 2.80 -0.26 6.40
CA GLU A 34 3.19 -1.65 6.15
C GLU A 34 3.19 -2.46 7.44
N GLY A 35 2.79 -3.74 7.38
CA GLY A 35 2.87 -4.64 8.52
C GLY A 35 4.28 -5.23 8.70
N THR A 36 4.78 -5.30 9.94
CA THR A 36 6.07 -5.96 10.26
C THR A 36 5.98 -7.49 10.40
N GLY A 37 5.03 -8.13 9.71
CA GLY A 37 4.76 -9.57 9.87
C GLY A 37 4.20 -9.96 11.25
N GLY A 38 3.77 -8.98 12.05
CA GLY A 38 3.23 -9.20 13.40
C GLY A 38 4.27 -9.35 14.50
N SER A 39 5.58 -9.27 14.18
CA SER A 39 6.63 -9.28 15.20
C SER A 39 6.50 -8.05 16.10
N ARG A 40 6.52 -8.30 17.42
CA ARG A 40 6.60 -7.27 18.46
C ARG A 40 7.95 -7.27 19.17
N ASP A 41 8.90 -8.06 18.66
CA ASP A 41 10.25 -8.12 19.17
C ASP A 41 11.01 -6.83 18.83
N PRO A 42 11.49 -6.06 19.82
CA PRO A 42 12.21 -4.81 19.58
C PRO A 42 13.43 -4.95 18.68
N GLU A 43 14.19 -6.06 18.79
CA GLU A 43 15.39 -6.26 17.97
C GLU A 43 15.04 -6.50 16.51
N ALA A 44 14.01 -7.31 16.24
CA ALA A 44 13.49 -7.51 14.89
C ALA A 44 12.97 -6.20 14.27
N ILE A 45 12.30 -5.35 15.06
CA ILE A 45 11.79 -4.06 14.61
C ILE A 45 12.93 -3.09 14.32
N GLU A 46 13.91 -2.98 15.22
CA GLU A 46 15.08 -2.14 15.00
C GLU A 46 15.86 -2.59 13.76
N THR A 47 16.06 -3.90 13.58
CA THR A 47 16.69 -4.47 12.39
C THR A 47 15.91 -4.10 11.13
N ASN A 48 14.58 -4.21 11.15
CA ASN A 48 13.73 -3.82 10.03
C ASN A 48 13.91 -2.33 9.67
N ILE A 49 13.87 -1.44 10.66
CA ILE A 49 14.04 0.00 10.46
C ILE A 49 15.43 0.33 9.94
N ARG A 50 16.50 -0.26 10.50
CA ARG A 50 17.87 -0.02 10.04
C ARG A 50 18.09 -0.53 8.62
N THR A 51 17.52 -1.68 8.26
CA THR A 51 17.56 -2.19 6.87
C THR A 51 16.93 -1.18 5.92
N ARG A 52 15.72 -0.70 6.23
CA ARG A 52 15.04 0.33 5.42
C ARG A 52 15.85 1.61 5.31
N ALA A 53 16.34 2.11 6.44
CA ALA A 53 17.08 3.36 6.51
C ALA A 53 18.45 3.32 5.80
N ARG A 54 18.98 2.14 5.47
CA ARG A 54 20.29 1.98 4.82
C ARG A 54 20.21 1.55 3.37
N HIS A 55 19.26 0.69 3.04
CA HIS A 55 19.25 0.00 1.75
C HIS A 55 18.15 0.50 0.80
N PHE A 56 17.05 1.03 1.33
CA PHE A 56 15.89 1.34 0.49
C PHE A 56 16.11 2.57 -0.37
N GLN A 57 15.64 2.53 -1.61
CA GLN A 57 15.45 3.71 -2.46
C GLN A 57 14.03 4.25 -2.27
N PRO A 58 13.70 5.46 -2.75
CA PRO A 58 12.33 5.96 -2.66
C PRO A 58 11.30 5.00 -3.26
N VAL A 59 11.65 4.25 -4.30
CA VAL A 59 10.82 3.18 -4.86
C VAL A 59 11.72 1.99 -5.12
N ASP A 60 11.35 0.82 -4.62
CA ASP A 60 12.14 -0.41 -4.75
C ASP A 60 11.35 -1.54 -5.40
N ASP A 61 12.05 -2.59 -5.85
CA ASP A 61 11.43 -3.84 -6.24
C ASP A 61 11.04 -4.65 -4.99
N LEU A 62 9.77 -5.07 -4.91
CA LEU A 62 9.24 -5.82 -3.77
C LEU A 62 10.04 -7.10 -3.53
N VAL A 63 10.33 -7.87 -4.58
CA VAL A 63 10.98 -9.18 -4.47
C VAL A 63 12.44 -9.02 -4.08
N GLU A 64 13.17 -8.13 -4.74
CA GLU A 64 14.59 -7.90 -4.45
C GLU A 64 14.78 -7.38 -3.03
N THR A 65 13.92 -6.45 -2.61
CA THR A 65 14.05 -5.83 -1.28
C THR A 65 13.74 -6.80 -0.15
N HIS A 66 12.79 -7.72 -0.33
CA HIS A 66 12.47 -8.72 0.68
C HIS A 66 13.60 -9.75 0.90
N GLN A 67 14.58 -9.84 0.00
CA GLN A 67 15.79 -10.65 0.21
C GLN A 67 16.64 -10.14 1.37
N HIS A 68 16.55 -8.85 1.75
CA HIS A 68 17.23 -8.31 2.93
C HIS A 68 16.76 -8.92 4.26
N TRP A 69 15.62 -9.63 4.26
CA TRP A 69 15.07 -10.34 5.42
C TRP A 69 14.96 -11.85 5.17
N ASP A 70 15.78 -12.39 4.27
CA ASP A 70 15.77 -13.80 3.87
C ASP A 70 14.37 -14.29 3.44
N TYR A 71 13.54 -13.39 2.90
CA TYR A 71 12.19 -13.68 2.47
C TYR A 71 12.10 -13.75 0.95
N ASP A 72 12.35 -14.95 0.42
CA ASP A 72 12.26 -15.23 -1.02
C ASP A 72 10.80 -15.41 -1.46
N ILE A 73 10.18 -14.33 -1.93
CA ILE A 73 8.78 -14.28 -2.41
C ILE A 73 8.49 -15.35 -3.47
N PRO A 74 9.29 -15.51 -4.55
CA PRO A 74 9.11 -16.56 -5.56
C PRO A 74 8.93 -17.98 -5.01
N SER A 75 9.69 -18.37 -3.97
CA SER A 75 9.58 -19.73 -3.40
C SER A 75 8.44 -19.90 -2.40
N GLN A 76 7.75 -18.82 -2.01
CA GLN A 76 6.67 -18.90 -1.02
C GLN A 76 5.46 -19.69 -1.56
N ARG A 77 4.90 -20.52 -0.68
CA ARG A 77 3.65 -21.28 -0.94
C ARG A 77 2.40 -20.59 -0.42
N LYS A 78 2.56 -19.70 0.57
CA LYS A 78 1.48 -19.00 1.26
C LYS A 78 1.76 -17.50 1.19
N PHE A 79 0.71 -16.73 0.92
CA PHE A 79 0.75 -15.28 0.89
C PHE A 79 -0.34 -14.71 1.78
N THR A 80 -0.18 -13.45 2.16
CA THR A 80 -1.19 -12.72 2.91
C THR A 80 -2.45 -12.54 2.05
N GLN A 81 -3.61 -12.49 2.71
CA GLN A 81 -4.88 -12.13 2.04
C GLN A 81 -4.77 -10.77 1.32
N VAL A 82 -4.00 -9.83 1.88
CA VAL A 82 -3.78 -8.51 1.28
C VAL A 82 -3.15 -8.63 -0.10
N TRP A 83 -2.03 -9.35 -0.21
CA TRP A 83 -1.33 -9.53 -1.50
C TRP A 83 -2.17 -10.32 -2.50
N LEU A 84 -2.90 -11.34 -2.05
CA LEU A 84 -3.80 -12.09 -2.92
C LEU A 84 -4.92 -11.20 -3.48
N TRP A 85 -5.52 -10.32 -2.67
CA TRP A 85 -6.53 -9.39 -3.17
C TRP A 85 -5.98 -8.32 -4.10
N MET A 86 -4.78 -7.79 -3.83
CA MET A 86 -4.09 -6.90 -4.76
C MET A 86 -3.92 -7.56 -6.13
N ALA A 87 -3.40 -8.79 -6.16
CA ALA A 87 -3.25 -9.56 -7.38
C ALA A 87 -4.59 -9.79 -8.11
N LYS A 88 -5.65 -10.18 -7.37
CA LYS A 88 -6.99 -10.39 -7.94
C LYS A 88 -7.58 -9.12 -8.55
N LEU A 89 -7.46 -7.99 -7.85
CA LEU A 89 -7.93 -6.69 -8.32
C LEU A 89 -7.15 -6.25 -9.57
N THR A 90 -5.82 -6.35 -9.56
CA THR A 90 -5.01 -6.01 -10.74
C THR A 90 -5.40 -6.83 -11.95
N ARG A 91 -5.37 -8.17 -11.83
CA ARG A 91 -5.74 -9.08 -12.93
C ARG A 91 -7.14 -8.81 -13.45
N GLY A 92 -8.11 -8.59 -12.55
CA GLY A 92 -9.49 -8.30 -12.92
C GLY A 92 -9.66 -6.97 -13.65
N THR A 93 -9.01 -5.90 -13.18
CA THR A 93 -9.04 -4.58 -13.85
C THR A 93 -8.35 -4.58 -15.21
N GLN A 94 -7.43 -5.52 -15.45
CA GLN A 94 -6.81 -5.78 -16.75
C GLN A 94 -7.61 -6.71 -17.66
N GLY A 95 -8.74 -7.23 -17.18
CA GLY A 95 -9.67 -8.02 -17.99
C GLY A 95 -9.45 -9.54 -17.94
N ALA A 96 -8.61 -10.06 -17.04
CA ALA A 96 -8.48 -11.50 -16.85
C ALA A 96 -9.81 -12.09 -16.37
N ALA A 97 -10.42 -13.01 -17.14
CA ALA A 97 -11.74 -13.58 -16.81
C ALA A 97 -11.70 -14.47 -15.56
N ASP A 98 -10.56 -15.07 -15.30
CA ASP A 98 -10.23 -15.97 -14.18
C ASP A 98 -9.57 -15.22 -13.01
N TRP A 99 -9.72 -13.89 -12.94
CA TRP A 99 -9.17 -13.09 -11.85
C TRP A 99 -9.54 -13.57 -10.43
N PRO A 100 -10.70 -14.21 -10.14
CA PRO A 100 -11.00 -14.69 -8.79
C PRO A 100 -10.15 -15.89 -8.36
N ASP A 101 -9.52 -16.57 -9.31
CA ASP A 101 -8.72 -17.78 -9.06
C ASP A 101 -7.55 -17.48 -8.12
N THR A 102 -7.33 -18.39 -7.16
CA THR A 102 -6.34 -18.17 -6.11
C THR A 102 -4.95 -18.60 -6.53
N GLU A 103 -4.79 -19.64 -7.35
CA GLU A 103 -3.46 -20.07 -7.82
C GLU A 103 -2.87 -19.06 -8.80
N ASN A 104 -3.70 -18.52 -9.70
CA ASN A 104 -3.27 -17.45 -10.60
C ASN A 104 -2.99 -16.14 -9.86
N ALA A 105 -3.70 -15.85 -8.77
CA ALA A 105 -3.33 -14.75 -7.88
C ALA A 105 -1.96 -14.99 -7.21
N LYS A 106 -1.69 -16.20 -6.70
CA LYS A 106 -0.38 -16.55 -6.13
C LYS A 106 0.75 -16.45 -7.16
N HIS A 107 0.51 -16.89 -8.39
CA HIS A 107 1.45 -16.78 -9.50
C HIS A 107 1.81 -15.31 -9.75
N TYR A 108 0.79 -14.45 -9.88
CA TYR A 108 1.01 -13.02 -10.06
C TYR A 108 1.75 -12.38 -8.88
N VAL A 109 1.49 -12.79 -7.63
CA VAL A 109 2.26 -12.31 -6.45
C VAL A 109 3.75 -12.65 -6.57
N ARG A 110 4.10 -13.84 -7.07
CA ARG A 110 5.52 -14.25 -7.24
C ARG A 110 6.25 -13.47 -8.32
N GLU A 111 5.54 -13.20 -9.42
CA GLU A 111 6.19 -12.78 -10.66
C GLU A 111 6.00 -11.31 -11.00
N SER A 112 4.97 -10.65 -10.47
CA SER A 112 4.53 -9.34 -11.02
C SER A 112 4.15 -8.31 -9.96
N LEU A 113 3.63 -8.72 -8.80
CA LEU A 113 3.21 -7.77 -7.76
C LEU A 113 4.42 -6.97 -7.24
N GLY A 114 4.36 -5.64 -7.38
CA GLY A 114 5.39 -4.73 -6.85
C GLY A 114 6.76 -4.84 -7.52
N ARG A 115 6.83 -5.36 -8.75
CA ARG A 115 8.06 -5.34 -9.56
C ARG A 115 8.30 -3.95 -10.16
N GLN A 116 9.57 -3.57 -10.34
CA GLN A 116 9.94 -2.24 -10.87
C GLN A 116 9.45 -1.97 -12.30
N ASP A 117 9.39 -3.00 -13.14
CA ASP A 117 8.83 -2.97 -14.50
C ASP A 117 7.36 -3.46 -14.54
N GLY A 118 6.77 -3.67 -13.37
CA GLY A 118 5.41 -4.16 -13.20
C GLY A 118 4.35 -3.08 -13.40
N ASP A 119 3.12 -3.54 -13.22
CA ASP A 119 1.87 -2.80 -13.41
C ASP A 119 1.26 -2.31 -12.10
N THR A 120 1.98 -2.47 -10.98
CA THR A 120 1.52 -2.09 -9.64
C THR A 120 2.53 -1.21 -8.89
N LEU A 121 2.02 -0.27 -8.11
CA LEU A 121 2.75 0.40 -7.03
C LEU A 121 2.06 0.07 -5.71
N LEU A 122 2.79 -0.48 -4.75
CA LEU A 122 2.34 -0.74 -3.40
C LEU A 122 2.91 0.35 -2.51
N THR A 123 2.09 1.32 -2.13
CA THR A 123 2.51 2.48 -1.35
C THR A 123 1.73 2.57 -0.04
N GLU A 124 2.34 3.23 0.94
CA GLU A 124 1.76 3.46 2.25
C GLU A 124 1.70 4.97 2.52
N LEU A 125 0.60 5.40 3.15
CA LEU A 125 0.44 6.79 3.53
C LEU A 125 1.53 7.21 4.53
N LEU A 126 1.87 6.32 5.47
CA LEU A 126 2.88 6.54 6.47
C LEU A 126 4.07 5.57 6.28
N PRO A 127 5.31 6.08 6.31
CA PRO A 127 6.51 5.33 5.95
C PRO A 127 6.98 4.32 7.01
N LEU A 128 6.72 4.57 8.29
CA LEU A 128 7.11 3.65 9.35
C LEU A 128 6.17 2.43 9.36
N PRO A 129 6.70 1.20 9.26
CA PRO A 129 5.87 0.01 9.35
C PRO A 129 5.32 -0.14 10.77
N SER A 130 4.25 -0.89 10.98
CA SER A 130 3.71 -1.16 12.32
C SER A 130 3.13 -2.56 12.42
N PRO A 131 3.41 -3.33 13.50
CA PRO A 131 2.80 -4.65 13.69
C PRO A 131 1.29 -4.56 13.97
N SER A 132 0.83 -3.46 14.58
CA SER A 132 -0.60 -3.26 14.89
C SER A 132 -0.88 -1.82 15.31
N MET A 133 -2.15 -1.41 15.27
CA MET A 133 -2.58 -0.08 15.72
C MET A 133 -2.27 0.22 17.20
N ASN A 134 -2.19 -0.81 18.05
CA ASN A 134 -2.06 -0.68 19.50
C ASN A 134 -0.61 -0.84 19.99
N PHE A 135 0.36 -0.85 19.08
CA PHE A 135 1.76 -1.04 19.40
C PHE A 135 2.59 0.05 18.72
N TRP A 136 3.37 0.79 19.51
CA TRP A 136 4.18 1.90 19.04
C TRP A 136 5.61 1.69 19.52
N PRO A 137 6.53 1.18 18.68
CA PRO A 137 7.91 0.89 19.09
C PRO A 137 8.90 2.03 18.78
N TYR A 138 8.39 3.20 18.37
CA TYR A 138 9.19 4.28 17.82
C TYR A 138 9.32 5.48 18.75
N GLU A 139 9.18 5.30 20.07
CA GLU A 139 9.19 6.38 21.07
C GLU A 139 10.44 7.27 20.99
N THR A 140 11.57 6.69 20.58
CA THR A 140 12.86 7.37 20.39
C THR A 140 12.91 8.24 19.12
N LEU A 141 12.11 7.92 18.11
CA LEU A 141 11.97 8.74 16.89
C LEU A 141 10.84 9.77 17.03
N TYR A 142 9.72 9.33 17.62
CA TYR A 142 8.53 10.12 17.88
C TYR A 142 7.89 9.62 19.20
N PRO A 143 7.78 10.47 20.24
CA PRO A 143 7.34 10.05 21.56
C PRO A 143 6.00 9.31 21.56
N THR A 144 5.07 9.73 20.70
CA THR A 144 3.78 9.06 20.52
C THR A 144 3.42 8.90 19.05
N ARG A 145 2.48 7.99 18.77
CA ARG A 145 1.87 7.85 17.44
C ARG A 145 1.18 9.14 16.99
N ALA A 146 0.63 9.93 17.90
CA ALA A 146 0.01 11.21 17.58
C ALA A 146 1.07 12.23 17.11
N ASP A 147 2.22 12.29 17.77
CA ASP A 147 3.33 13.16 17.36
C ASP A 147 3.85 12.79 15.98
N TYR A 148 4.00 11.49 15.72
CA TYR A 148 4.36 10.98 14.39
C TYR A 148 3.35 11.39 13.32
N LEU A 149 2.05 11.19 13.56
CA LEU A 149 1.00 11.59 12.61
C LEU A 149 1.07 13.08 12.33
N ASN A 150 1.18 13.92 13.36
CA ASN A 150 1.22 15.38 13.21
C ASN A 150 2.45 15.83 12.42
N ALA A 151 3.61 15.21 12.65
CA ALA A 151 4.86 15.55 11.98
C ALA A 151 4.91 15.05 10.52
N VAL A 152 4.46 13.82 10.26
CA VAL A 152 4.75 13.11 9.00
C VAL A 152 3.57 13.14 8.02
N LEU A 153 2.33 13.01 8.50
CA LEU A 153 1.15 12.87 7.64
C LEU A 153 0.98 14.04 6.65
N PRO A 154 1.11 15.33 7.04
CA PRO A 154 0.91 16.44 6.09
C PRO A 154 1.92 16.43 4.94
N ALA A 155 3.18 16.10 5.23
CA ALA A 155 4.23 16.01 4.21
C ALA A 155 3.97 14.84 3.26
N ARG A 156 3.63 13.66 3.80
CA ARG A 156 3.29 12.47 3.01
C ARG A 156 2.07 12.70 2.13
N GLN A 157 1.04 13.36 2.65
CA GLN A 157 -0.15 13.68 1.85
C GLN A 157 0.18 14.59 0.66
N ARG A 158 1.03 15.61 0.86
CA ARG A 158 1.49 16.46 -0.24
C ARG A 158 2.29 15.65 -1.26
N THR A 159 3.25 14.85 -0.81
CA THR A 159 4.09 14.03 -1.69
C THR A 159 3.26 13.07 -2.53
N LEU A 160 2.39 12.26 -1.91
CA LEU A 160 1.57 11.30 -2.64
C LEU A 160 0.58 11.97 -3.58
N ARG A 161 -0.02 13.11 -3.18
CA ARG A 161 -0.88 13.89 -4.09
C ARG A 161 -0.11 14.36 -5.32
N MET A 162 1.09 14.94 -5.14
CA MET A 162 1.93 15.39 -6.27
C MET A 162 2.32 14.23 -7.18
N LEU A 163 2.67 13.07 -6.60
CA LEU A 163 3.01 11.88 -7.37
C LEU A 163 1.81 11.38 -8.18
N ILE A 164 0.62 11.27 -7.58
CA ILE A 164 -0.60 10.87 -8.30
C ILE A 164 -0.92 11.86 -9.43
N GLN A 165 -0.78 13.16 -9.20
CA GLN A 165 -1.03 14.17 -10.25
C GLN A 165 -0.01 14.11 -11.39
N LYS A 166 1.26 13.83 -11.07
CA LYS A 166 2.36 13.73 -12.03
C LYS A 166 2.28 12.47 -12.88
N TYR A 167 2.09 11.32 -12.24
CA TYR A 167 2.15 10.00 -12.89
C TYR A 167 0.79 9.52 -13.39
N GLN A 168 -0.30 10.11 -12.89
CA GLN A 168 -1.68 9.85 -13.34
C GLN A 168 -2.01 8.36 -13.46
N PRO A 169 -1.82 7.56 -12.39
CA PRO A 169 -2.20 6.15 -12.43
C PRO A 169 -3.67 6.02 -12.81
N ARG A 170 -4.00 5.02 -13.61
CA ARG A 170 -5.38 4.75 -14.04
C ARG A 170 -6.31 4.56 -12.84
N CYS A 171 -5.83 3.83 -11.83
CA CYS A 171 -6.61 3.54 -10.62
C CYS A 171 -5.73 3.63 -9.37
N VAL A 172 -6.23 4.30 -8.32
CA VAL A 172 -5.67 4.31 -6.98
C VAL A 172 -6.66 3.62 -6.04
N ILE A 173 -6.27 2.47 -5.49
CA ILE A 173 -7.09 1.66 -4.60
C ILE A 173 -6.55 1.82 -3.18
N ALA A 174 -7.22 2.63 -2.36
CA ALA A 174 -6.87 2.83 -0.96
C ALA A 174 -7.72 1.92 -0.06
N TYR A 175 -7.10 1.23 0.91
CA TYR A 175 -7.79 0.23 1.71
C TYR A 175 -7.67 0.44 3.23
N GLY A 176 -8.71 0.01 3.95
CA GLY A 176 -8.83 0.17 5.41
C GLY A 176 -9.82 1.26 5.79
N SER A 177 -11.07 0.87 6.09
CA SER A 177 -12.19 1.79 6.30
C SER A 177 -11.96 2.84 7.39
N GLN A 178 -11.28 2.47 8.47
CA GLN A 178 -10.95 3.39 9.57
C GLN A 178 -10.02 4.55 9.16
N TYR A 179 -9.35 4.43 8.01
CA TYR A 179 -8.41 5.43 7.49
C TYR A 179 -8.96 6.23 6.32
N HIS A 180 -10.20 5.98 5.89
CA HIS A 180 -10.83 6.69 4.77
C HIS A 180 -10.75 8.21 4.91
N ARG A 181 -10.87 8.76 6.12
CA ARG A 181 -10.72 10.21 6.35
C ARG A 181 -9.35 10.75 5.91
N TYR A 182 -8.28 9.98 6.11
CA TYR A 182 -6.92 10.40 5.75
C TYR A 182 -6.68 10.27 4.25
N TYR A 183 -7.26 9.24 3.62
CA TYR A 183 -7.22 9.08 2.17
C TYR A 183 -8.04 10.16 1.46
N LYS A 184 -9.25 10.47 1.93
CA LYS A 184 -10.07 11.56 1.37
C LYS A 184 -9.35 12.90 1.39
N ALA A 185 -8.55 13.16 2.41
CA ALA A 185 -7.73 14.37 2.49
C ALA A 185 -6.67 14.46 1.38
N LEU A 186 -6.20 13.35 0.78
CA LEU A 186 -5.31 13.38 -0.40
C LEU A 186 -6.02 13.95 -1.62
N PHE A 187 -7.31 13.72 -1.74
CA PHE A 187 -8.13 14.07 -2.91
C PHE A 187 -9.11 15.18 -2.55
N ALA A 188 -8.61 16.19 -1.81
CA ALA A 188 -9.42 17.34 -1.41
C ALA A 188 -10.16 17.91 -2.63
N SER A 189 -11.44 18.28 -2.43
CA SER A 189 -12.42 18.70 -3.44
C SER A 189 -12.98 17.62 -4.37
N ALA A 190 -12.62 16.34 -4.23
CA ALA A 190 -13.25 15.28 -4.99
C ALA A 190 -14.66 14.97 -4.47
N GLU A 191 -15.60 14.77 -5.39
CA GLU A 191 -16.94 14.28 -5.08
C GLU A 191 -16.91 12.75 -4.95
N TRP A 192 -17.29 12.24 -3.78
CA TRP A 192 -17.26 10.82 -3.48
C TRP A 192 -18.64 10.19 -3.70
N HIS A 193 -18.66 9.11 -4.48
CA HIS A 193 -19.86 8.34 -4.77
C HIS A 193 -19.74 6.95 -4.14
N ARG A 194 -20.83 6.48 -3.55
CA ARG A 194 -20.88 5.15 -2.93
C ARG A 194 -21.24 4.09 -3.96
N LEU A 195 -20.51 2.98 -3.97
CA LEU A 195 -20.85 1.82 -4.79
C LEU A 195 -21.99 1.00 -4.15
N PRO A 196 -22.80 0.30 -4.96
CA PRO A 196 -23.95 -0.48 -4.49
C PRO A 196 -23.52 -1.81 -3.83
N THR A 197 -22.69 -1.73 -2.80
CA THR A 197 -22.21 -2.88 -2.01
C THR A 197 -22.67 -2.77 -0.55
N LYS A 198 -22.67 -3.90 0.16
CA LYS A 198 -22.95 -3.91 1.61
C LYS A 198 -21.88 -3.16 2.41
N LYS A 199 -20.66 -3.07 1.87
CA LYS A 199 -19.53 -2.37 2.49
C LYS A 199 -19.60 -0.87 2.15
N ALA A 200 -18.89 -0.06 2.93
CA ALA A 200 -18.72 1.35 2.62
C ALA A 200 -17.59 1.50 1.59
N ILE A 201 -17.85 1.10 0.35
CA ILE A 201 -16.93 1.31 -0.78
C ILE A 201 -17.35 2.59 -1.49
N GLU A 202 -16.40 3.50 -1.63
CA GLU A 202 -16.61 4.80 -2.27
C GLU A 202 -15.60 4.96 -3.40
N HIS A 203 -15.93 5.78 -4.39
CA HIS A 203 -15.00 6.16 -5.43
C HIS A 203 -15.17 7.63 -5.81
N CYS A 204 -14.13 8.20 -6.41
CA CYS A 204 -14.19 9.52 -7.01
C CYS A 204 -13.26 9.58 -8.22
N ARG A 205 -13.36 10.66 -9.00
CA ARG A 205 -12.37 11.00 -10.01
C ARG A 205 -11.43 12.06 -9.46
N PHE A 206 -10.14 11.87 -9.69
CA PHE A 206 -9.11 12.85 -9.36
C PHE A 206 -8.17 13.02 -10.56
N GLY A 207 -8.41 14.07 -11.35
CA GLY A 207 -7.79 14.19 -12.67
C GLY A 207 -8.17 13.02 -13.58
N HIS A 208 -7.17 12.31 -14.10
CA HIS A 208 -7.35 11.11 -14.92
C HIS A 208 -7.49 9.81 -14.11
N SER A 209 -7.17 9.84 -12.81
CA SER A 209 -7.23 8.67 -11.95
C SER A 209 -8.64 8.40 -11.44
N LEU A 210 -9.07 7.14 -11.50
CA LEU A 210 -10.13 6.65 -10.61
C LEU A 210 -9.52 6.42 -9.23
N VAL A 211 -10.16 6.90 -8.18
CA VAL A 211 -9.76 6.60 -6.81
C VAL A 211 -10.87 5.79 -6.15
N VAL A 212 -10.51 4.69 -5.49
CA VAL A 212 -11.45 3.79 -4.81
C VAL A 212 -11.03 3.62 -3.36
N LEU A 213 -11.96 3.82 -2.43
CA LEU A 213 -11.80 3.53 -1.02
C LEU A 213 -12.46 2.20 -0.69
N MET A 214 -11.68 1.24 -0.22
CA MET A 214 -12.12 -0.13 0.05
C MET A 214 -11.96 -0.48 1.54
N PRO A 215 -12.69 -1.50 2.04
CA PRO A 215 -12.36 -2.12 3.32
C PRO A 215 -10.96 -2.74 3.30
N PHE A 216 -10.46 -3.11 4.47
CA PHE A 216 -9.19 -3.83 4.57
C PHE A 216 -9.29 -5.19 3.84
N PHE A 217 -8.25 -5.55 3.10
CA PHE A 217 -8.24 -6.78 2.29
C PHE A 217 -8.05 -8.04 3.15
N GLY A 218 -7.42 -7.93 4.31
CA GLY A 218 -7.23 -9.07 5.21
C GLY A 218 -8.49 -9.45 6.00
N ASN A 219 -8.43 -10.59 6.67
CA ASN A 219 -9.42 -11.04 7.67
C ASN A 219 -10.88 -11.10 7.17
N GLY A 220 -11.09 -11.41 5.87
CA GLY A 220 -12.43 -11.48 5.28
C GLY A 220 -13.12 -10.12 5.12
N GLY A 221 -12.37 -9.02 5.18
CA GLY A 221 -12.91 -7.67 5.02
C GLY A 221 -13.46 -7.38 3.62
N LEU A 222 -12.99 -8.13 2.60
CA LEU A 222 -13.36 -8.00 1.20
C LEU A 222 -13.91 -9.33 0.64
N SER A 223 -15.00 -9.25 -0.14
CA SER A 223 -15.57 -10.39 -0.86
C SER A 223 -15.32 -10.30 -2.37
N THR A 224 -15.51 -11.42 -3.08
CA THR A 224 -15.44 -11.46 -4.56
C THR A 224 -16.47 -10.55 -5.22
N HIS A 225 -17.65 -10.38 -4.60
CA HIS A 225 -18.68 -9.47 -5.10
C HIS A 225 -18.25 -8.00 -4.99
N ASP A 226 -17.66 -7.63 -3.85
CA ASP A 226 -17.11 -6.30 -3.65
C ASP A 226 -15.99 -6.01 -4.66
N ALA A 227 -15.05 -6.95 -4.83
CA ALA A 227 -13.96 -6.83 -5.78
C ALA A 227 -14.46 -6.70 -7.24
N ARG A 228 -15.48 -7.49 -7.62
CA ARG A 228 -16.10 -7.41 -8.95
C ARG A 228 -16.68 -6.01 -9.22
N THR A 229 -17.41 -5.47 -8.25
CA THR A 229 -18.01 -4.13 -8.37
C THR A 229 -16.93 -3.06 -8.61
N VAL A 230 -15.80 -3.15 -7.92
CA VAL A 230 -14.66 -2.23 -8.12
C VAL A 230 -14.00 -2.43 -9.49
N ILE A 231 -13.81 -3.68 -9.91
CA ILE A 231 -13.25 -4.01 -11.24
C ILE A 231 -14.13 -3.43 -12.35
N ASP A 232 -15.45 -3.59 -12.27
CA ASP A 232 -16.39 -3.11 -13.29
C ASP A 232 -16.34 -1.58 -13.42
N VAL A 233 -16.31 -0.85 -12.29
CA VAL A 233 -16.18 0.62 -12.29
C VAL A 233 -14.82 1.06 -12.81
N SER A 234 -13.75 0.35 -12.46
CA SER A 234 -12.40 0.64 -12.97
C SER A 234 -12.30 0.46 -14.49
N ARG A 235 -12.98 -0.54 -15.05
CA ARG A 235 -12.99 -0.79 -16.50
C ARG A 235 -13.86 0.21 -17.25
N ALA A 236 -14.96 0.65 -16.64
CA ALA A 236 -15.81 1.69 -17.22
C ALA A 236 -15.11 3.06 -17.28
N HIS A 237 -14.24 3.37 -16.31
CA HIS A 237 -13.49 4.63 -16.26
C HIS A 237 -12.42 4.75 -17.35
N CYS A 238 -11.79 3.64 -17.72
CA CYS A 238 -10.78 3.59 -18.78
C CYS A 238 -11.00 2.33 -19.63
N PRO A 239 -11.87 2.39 -20.65
CA PRO A 239 -11.94 1.33 -21.65
C PRO A 239 -10.54 1.18 -22.28
N GLY A 240 -10.07 -0.07 -22.34
CA GLY A 240 -8.74 -0.41 -22.86
C GLY A 240 -8.54 -0.03 -24.31
#